data_AF-A0A7G9R5A7-F1
#
_entry.id   AF-A0A7G9R5A7-F1
#
_cell.length_a   1.000
_cell.length_b   1.000
_cell.length_c   1.000
_cell.angle_alpha   90.00
_cell.angle_beta   90.00
_cell.angle_gamma   90.00
#
_symmetry.space_group_name_H-M   'P 1'
#
loop_
_entity.id
_entity.type
_entity.pdbx_description
1 polymer ?
#
loop_
_entity_poly.entity_id
_entity_poly.type
_entity_poly.pdbx_seq_one_letter_code
_entity_poly.pdbx_strand_id
1 'polypeptide(L)'
;MANEKITVDELAEFMTRQLPMTFDVFEKNRDAGNENQEYWARGRVDAFLQLMQLLDRDREAMLRAEWERVVHGEGFMSDED
;
A
#
# COMPACT_ATOMS: atom_id res chain seq x y z
N MET A 1 -21.29 25.78 13.56
CA MET A 1 -20.58 24.69 12.85
C MET A 1 -19.11 25.06 12.87
N ALA A 2 -18.34 24.54 13.82
CA ALA A 2 -16.89 24.73 13.81
C ALA A 2 -16.35 24.01 12.57
N ASN A 3 -15.57 24.71 11.75
CA ASN A 3 -14.94 24.13 10.57
C ASN A 3 -13.74 23.31 11.06
N GLU A 4 -14.00 22.09 11.55
CA GLU A 4 -12.96 21.15 11.99
C GLU A 4 -12.15 20.76 10.75
N LYS A 5 -11.01 21.44 10.58
CA LYS A 5 -10.03 21.09 9.56
C LYS A 5 -9.28 19.88 10.06
N ILE A 6 -9.37 18.78 9.32
CA ILE A 6 -8.53 17.60 9.55
C ILE A 6 -7.05 18.00 9.47
N THR A 7 -6.28 17.57 10.45
CA THR A 7 -4.83 17.75 10.48
C THR A 7 -4.15 16.74 9.56
N VAL A 8 -2.88 17.01 9.20
CA VAL A 8 -2.07 16.06 8.41
C VAL A 8 -1.92 14.73 9.15
N ASP A 9 -1.74 14.78 10.47
CA ASP A 9 -1.57 13.59 11.32
C ASP A 9 -2.84 12.74 11.35
N GLU A 10 -4.02 13.35 11.52
CA GLU A 10 -5.30 12.65 11.46
C GLU A 10 -5.56 12.02 10.08
N LEU A 11 -5.12 12.68 9.00
CA LEU A 11 -5.20 12.13 7.65
C LEU A 11 -4.24 10.95 7.46
N ALA A 12 -3.00 11.03 7.97
CA ALA A 12 -2.02 9.94 7.93
C ALA A 12 -2.52 8.71 8.71
N GLU A 13 -3.10 8.92 9.89
CA GLU A 13 -3.74 7.88 10.69
C GLU A 13 -4.91 7.24 9.96
N PHE A 14 -5.82 8.06 9.42
CA PHE A 14 -6.97 7.58 8.66
C PHE A 14 -6.50 6.71 7.50
N MET A 15 -5.54 7.21 6.71
CA MET A 15 -4.96 6.46 5.61
C MET A 15 -4.37 5.14 6.10
N THR A 16 -3.56 5.14 7.16
CA THR A 16 -2.98 3.90 7.72
C THR A 16 -4.07 2.86 8.06
N ARG A 17 -5.23 3.30 8.57
CA ARG A 17 -6.38 2.40 8.84
C ARG A 17 -7.07 1.88 7.58
N GLN A 18 -6.99 2.60 6.45
CA GLN A 18 -7.53 2.17 5.16
C GLN A 18 -6.60 1.23 4.37
N LEU A 19 -5.31 1.18 4.73
CA LEU A 19 -4.32 0.37 4.02
C LEU A 19 -4.71 -1.12 3.93
N PRO A 20 -5.17 -1.81 5.00
CA PRO A 20 -5.55 -3.22 4.91
C PRO A 20 -6.61 -3.49 3.85
N MET A 21 -7.63 -2.64 3.75
CA MET A 21 -8.67 -2.79 2.73
C MET A 21 -8.14 -2.57 1.31
N THR A 22 -7.14 -1.68 1.15
CA THR A 22 -6.49 -1.45 -0.14
C THR A 22 -5.64 -2.66 -0.53
N PHE A 23 -4.94 -3.25 0.44
CA PHE A 23 -4.16 -4.47 0.27
C PHE A 23 -5.03 -5.69 -0.01
N ASP A 24 -6.19 -5.84 0.64
CA ASP A 24 -7.15 -6.92 0.39
C ASP A 24 -7.64 -6.91 -1.06
N VAL A 25 -7.79 -5.73 -1.68
CA VAL A 25 -8.14 -5.62 -3.10
C VAL A 25 -7.00 -6.13 -3.97
N PHE A 26 -5.74 -5.83 -3.63
CA PHE A 26 -4.59 -6.40 -4.31
C PHE A 26 -4.57 -7.93 -4.20
N GLU A 27 -4.62 -8.49 -2.98
CA GLU A 27 -4.58 -9.94 -2.77
C GLU A 27 -5.69 -10.69 -3.54
N LYS A 28 -6.91 -10.15 -3.58
CA LYS A 28 -8.03 -10.75 -4.32
C LYS A 28 -7.84 -10.77 -5.83
N ASN A 29 -7.02 -9.86 -6.36
CA ASN A 29 -6.85 -9.69 -7.80
C ASN A 29 -5.48 -10.16 -8.30
N ARG A 30 -4.47 -10.36 -7.44
CA ARG A 30 -3.10 -10.73 -7.86
C ARG A 30 -3.02 -12.08 -8.58
N ASP A 31 -3.93 -13.00 -8.25
CA ASP A 31 -3.98 -14.37 -8.79
C ASP A 31 -5.21 -14.60 -9.68
N ALA A 32 -5.84 -13.51 -10.17
CA ALA A 32 -7.09 -13.59 -10.93
C ALA A 32 -6.89 -14.09 -12.38
N GLY A 33 -5.65 -14.18 -12.86
CA GLY A 33 -5.33 -14.59 -14.23
C GLY A 33 -5.72 -13.53 -15.27
N ASN A 34 -5.84 -12.28 -14.83
CA ASN A 34 -6.19 -11.13 -15.65
C ASN A 34 -5.22 -9.99 -15.33
N GLU A 35 -4.20 -9.87 -16.17
CA GLU A 35 -3.12 -8.89 -16.00
C GLU A 35 -3.65 -7.46 -15.78
N ASN A 36 -4.73 -7.05 -16.47
CA ASN A 36 -5.29 -5.70 -16.30
C ASN A 36 -5.84 -5.47 -14.89
N GLN A 37 -6.45 -6.49 -14.28
CA GLN A 37 -6.96 -6.39 -12.90
C GLN A 37 -5.83 -6.42 -11.89
N GLU A 38 -4.79 -7.23 -12.13
CA GLU A 38 -3.58 -7.31 -11.32
C GLU A 38 -2.84 -5.95 -11.30
N TYR A 39 -2.58 -5.36 -12.48
CA TYR A 39 -1.96 -4.04 -12.59
C TYR A 39 -2.80 -2.94 -11.96
N TRP A 40 -4.11 -2.96 -12.16
CA TRP A 40 -5.02 -2.00 -11.53
C TRP A 40 -4.96 -2.10 -10.01
N ALA A 41 -5.00 -3.31 -9.45
CA ALA A 41 -5.02 -3.51 -8.01
C ALA A 41 -3.67 -3.14 -7.37
N ARG A 42 -2.55 -3.49 -8.02
CA ARG A 42 -1.19 -3.04 -7.65
C ARG A 42 -1.11 -1.51 -7.60
N GLY A 43 -1.59 -0.85 -8.65
CA GLY A 43 -1.58 0.62 -8.76
C GLY A 43 -2.33 1.33 -7.63
N ARG A 44 -3.31 0.68 -6.98
CA ARG A 44 -4.00 1.25 -5.82
C ARG A 44 -3.10 1.31 -4.59
N VAL A 45 -2.30 0.27 -4.35
CA VAL A 45 -1.33 0.24 -3.25
C VAL A 45 -0.22 1.26 -3.52
N ASP A 46 0.27 1.34 -4.76
CA ASP A 46 1.27 2.35 -5.16
C ASP A 46 0.77 3.79 -4.93
N ALA A 47 -0.47 4.09 -5.35
CA ALA A 47 -1.09 5.41 -5.13
C ALA A 47 -1.27 5.72 -3.64
N PHE A 48 -1.64 4.72 -2.83
CA PHE A 48 -1.72 4.88 -1.38
C PHE A 48 -0.37 5.27 -0.78
N LEU A 49 0.71 4.58 -1.16
CA LEU A 49 2.06 4.87 -0.67
C LEU A 49 2.53 6.27 -1.11
N GLN A 50 2.25 6.69 -2.34
CA GLN A 50 2.57 8.05 -2.81
C GLN A 50 1.89 9.13 -1.97
N LEU A 51 0.63 8.91 -1.57
CA LEU A 51 -0.07 9.83 -0.68
C LEU A 51 0.55 9.81 0.73
N MET A 52 0.89 8.63 1.25
CA MET A 52 1.57 8.52 2.55
C MET A 52 2.92 9.24 2.55
N GLN A 53 3.66 9.24 1.44
CA GLN A 53 4.94 9.93 1.30
C GLN A 53 4.84 11.44 1.58
N LEU A 54 3.68 12.04 1.31
CA LEU A 54 3.42 13.46 1.54
C LEU A 54 3.00 13.76 2.98
N LEU A 55 2.48 12.76 3.70
CA LEU A 55 1.89 12.92 5.03
C LEU A 55 2.82 12.42 6.14
N ASP A 56 3.44 11.26 5.97
CA ASP A 56 4.32 10.59 6.92
C ASP A 56 5.38 9.78 6.15
N ARG A 57 6.52 10.42 5.90
CA ARG A 57 7.63 9.84 5.10
C ARG A 57 8.27 8.63 5.75
N ASP A 58 8.40 8.62 7.07
CA ASP A 58 9.07 7.53 7.78
C ASP A 58 8.21 6.26 7.71
N ARG A 59 6.89 6.42 7.91
CA ARG A 59 5.94 5.32 7.75
C ARG A 59 5.84 4.85 6.31
N GLU A 60 5.87 5.77 5.34
CA GLU A 60 5.88 5.41 3.93
C GLU A 60 7.10 4.55 3.56
N ALA A 61 8.30 4.93 4.02
CA ALA A 61 9.52 4.19 3.74
C ALA A 61 9.46 2.75 4.28
N MET A 62 8.92 2.58 5.50
CA MET A 62 8.70 1.25 6.09
C MET A 62 7.72 0.41 5.28
N LEU A 63 6.58 1.00 4.89
CA LEU A 63 5.55 0.29 4.12
C LEU A 63 6.01 -0.03 2.69
N ARG A 64 6.77 0.87 2.06
CA ARG A 64 7.33 0.65 0.73
C ARG A 64 8.29 -0.52 0.72
N ALA A 65 9.18 -0.62 1.72
CA ALA A 65 10.11 -1.74 1.80
C ALA A 65 9.39 -3.10 1.84
N GLU A 66 8.26 -3.19 2.54
CA GLU A 66 7.45 -4.40 2.57
C GLU A 66 6.70 -4.62 1.25
N TRP A 67 6.18 -3.56 0.66
CA TRP A 67 5.48 -3.63 -0.62
C TRP A 67 6.38 -4.12 -1.77
N GLU A 68 7.62 -3.63 -1.85
CA GLU A 68 8.59 -4.09 -2.84
C GLU A 68 8.88 -5.59 -2.69
N ARG A 69 8.96 -6.11 -1.45
CA ARG A 69 9.11 -7.57 -1.21
C ARG A 69 7.93 -8.37 -1.75
N VAL A 70 6.70 -7.89 -1.51
CA VAL A 70 5.48 -8.56 -1.96
C VAL A 70 5.42 -8.61 -3.50
N VAL A 71 5.78 -7.52 -4.17
CA VAL A 71 5.65 -7.40 -5.62
C VAL A 71 6.80 -8.05 -6.39
N HIS A 72 8.01 -8.00 -5.86
CA HIS A 72 9.20 -8.57 -6.51
C HIS A 72 9.53 -9.99 -6.05
N GLY A 73 8.86 -10.51 -5.02
CA GLY A 73 9.02 -11.88 -4.57
C GLY A 73 10.37 -12.17 -3.90
N GLU A 74 11.15 -11.15 -3.51
CA GLU A 74 12.35 -11.32 -2.68
C GLU A 74 11.95 -11.60 -1.22
N GLY A 75 11.30 -12.74 -1.01
CA GLY A 75 11.39 -13.47 0.24
C GLY A 75 12.80 -14.06 0.34
N PHE A 76 13.38 -14.02 1.53
CA PHE A 76 14.72 -14.54 1.86
C PHE A 76 14.81 -16.08 1.77
N MET A 77 14.40 -16.68 0.64
CA MET A 77 14.61 -18.10 0.27
C MET A 77 14.73 -18.21 -1.26
N SER A 78 15.77 -17.59 -1.80
CA SER A 78 16.50 -18.21 -2.90
C SER A 78 17.58 -19.07 -2.26
N ASP A 79 17.22 -20.27 -1.79
CA ASP A 79 18.15 -21.37 -1.57
C ASP A 79 17.37 -22.69 -1.60
N GLU A 80 17.90 -23.59 -2.45
CA GLU A 80 17.67 -25.05 -2.55
C GLU A 80 16.35 -25.56 -3.20
N ASP A 81 16.44 -25.86 -4.50
CA ASP A 81 16.49 -27.25 -5.00
C ASP A 81 17.18 -27.33 -6.38
#